data_AF-A0A968E313-F1
#
_entry.id   AF-A0A968E313-F1
#
_cell.length_a   1.000
_cell.length_b   1.000
_cell.length_c   1.000
_cell.angle_alpha   90.00
_cell.angle_beta   90.00
_cell.angle_gamma   90.00
#
_symmetry.space_group_name_H-M   'P 1'
#
loop_
_entity.id
_entity.type
_entity.pdbx_description
1 polymer ?
#
loop_
_entity_poly.entity_id
_entity_poly.type
_entity_poly.pdbx_seq_one_letter_code
_entity_poly.pdbx_strand_id
1 'polypeptide(L)'
;RDRANQFGIMKINEESQITTFHEKPKDNKLLDDLTVPEAAFKEHGVDPKGRTHLASMGIYVFNHNVLRELLYGSNYSDFGKEVIPYAISNKKVVAYLYDGYW
;
A
#
# COMPACT_ATOMS: atom_id res chain seq x y z
N ARG A 1 6.80 -13.31 0.99
CA ARG A 1 7.38 -12.90 2.28
C ARG A 1 8.82 -12.37 2.16
N ASP A 2 9.81 -13.15 1.70
CA ASP A 2 11.24 -12.79 1.84
C ASP A 2 11.69 -11.51 1.13
N ARG A 3 10.96 -11.09 0.09
CA ARG A 3 11.23 -9.83 -0.64
C ARG A 3 10.40 -8.64 -0.15
N ALA A 4 9.46 -8.86 0.78
CA ALA A 4 8.50 -7.84 1.20
C ALA A 4 9.18 -6.61 1.85
N ASN A 5 10.33 -6.82 2.51
CA ASN A 5 11.12 -5.74 3.11
C ASN A 5 11.75 -4.77 2.09
N GLN A 6 11.66 -5.04 0.79
CA GLN A 6 12.16 -4.16 -0.27
C GLN A 6 11.09 -3.19 -0.79
N PHE A 7 9.84 -3.35 -0.36
CA PHE A 7 8.69 -2.60 -0.86
C PHE A 7 7.89 -1.96 0.27
N GLY A 8 7.02 -1.02 -0.06
CA GLY A 8 5.96 -0.57 0.83
C GLY A 8 4.88 -1.64 0.95
N ILE A 9 4.66 -2.18 2.15
CA ILE A 9 3.69 -3.25 2.39
C ILE A 9 2.43 -2.70 3.02
N MET A 10 1.28 -3.14 2.55
CA MET A 10 -0.01 -2.58 2.93
C MET A 10 -1.06 -3.63 3.29
N LYS A 11 -2.08 -3.17 4.03
CA LYS A 11 -3.37 -3.85 4.20
C LYS A 11 -4.49 -3.04 3.60
N ILE A 12 -5.51 -3.74 3.15
CA ILE A 12 -6.75 -3.16 2.63
C ILE A 12 -7.96 -3.70 3.40
N ASN A 13 -9.05 -2.95 3.40
CA ASN A 13 -10.36 -3.45 3.81
C ASN A 13 -11.16 -4.00 2.60
N GLU A 14 -12.41 -4.39 2.85
CA GLU A 14 -13.33 -4.93 1.83
C GLU A 14 -13.65 -3.93 0.69
N GLU A 15 -13.51 -2.62 0.93
CA GLU A 15 -13.68 -1.58 -0.10
C GLU A 15 -12.37 -1.23 -0.84
N SER A 16 -11.36 -2.09 -0.74
CA SER A 16 -10.00 -1.85 -1.23
C SER A 16 -9.31 -0.62 -0.62
N GLN A 17 -9.86 0.00 0.43
CA GLN A 17 -9.24 1.14 1.08
C GLN A 17 -8.03 0.69 1.87
N ILE A 18 -6.90 1.37 1.69
CA ILE A 18 -5.67 1.09 2.43
C ILE A 18 -5.88 1.48 3.88
N THR A 19 -5.70 0.53 4.80
CA THR A 19 -5.86 0.73 6.25
C THR A 19 -4.51 0.82 6.96
N THR A 20 -3.45 0.27 6.37
CA THR A 20 -2.11 0.25 6.94
C THR A 20 -1.09 0.25 5.81
N PHE A 21 -0.01 1.00 5.97
CA PHE A 21 1.11 1.03 5.03
C PHE A 21 2.42 1.21 5.80
N HIS A 22 3.40 0.37 5.51
CA HIS A 22 4.76 0.49 6.03
C HIS A 22 5.76 0.43 4.88
N GLU A 23 6.59 1.46 4.77
CA GLU A 23 7.67 1.50 3.78
C GLU A 23 8.83 0.60 4.21
N LYS A 24 9.13 -0.44 3.42
CA LYS A 24 10.28 -1.34 3.60
C LYS A 24 10.43 -1.88 5.03
N PRO A 25 9.37 -2.53 5.58
CA PRO A 25 9.39 -3.02 6.95
C PRO A 25 10.48 -4.09 7.13
N LYS A 26 11.32 -3.91 8.14
CA LYS A 26 12.43 -4.84 8.46
C LYS A 26 12.09 -5.81 9.58
N ASP A 27 11.11 -5.47 10.41
CA ASP A 27 10.73 -6.30 11.53
C ASP A 27 9.88 -7.50 11.05
N ASN A 28 10.29 -8.71 11.46
CA ASN A 28 9.63 -9.94 11.04
C ASN A 28 8.21 -10.04 11.59
N LYS A 29 7.97 -9.57 12.83
CA LYS A 29 6.63 -9.62 13.42
C LYS A 29 5.69 -8.70 12.66
N LEU A 30 6.14 -7.48 12.34
CA LEU A 30 5.40 -6.55 11.50
C LEU A 30 5.09 -7.15 10.12
N LEU A 31 6.05 -7.83 9.49
CA LEU A 31 5.81 -8.52 8.23
C LEU A 31 4.75 -9.62 8.36
N ASP A 32 4.78 -10.40 9.44
CA ASP A 32 3.79 -11.44 9.69
C ASP A 32 2.40 -10.84 9.95
N ASP A 33 2.35 -9.74 10.71
CA ASP A 33 1.12 -8.99 10.96
C ASP A 33 0.56 -8.38 9.67
N LEU A 34 1.39 -8.03 8.69
CA LEU A 34 0.99 -7.48 7.40
C LEU A 34 0.54 -8.53 6.36
N THR A 35 0.40 -9.79 6.77
CA THR A 35 -0.14 -10.82 5.87
C THR A 35 -1.61 -10.55 5.52
N VAL A 36 -1.97 -10.90 4.29
CA VAL A 36 -3.32 -10.85 3.75
C VAL A 36 -3.79 -12.25 3.36
N PRO A 37 -5.05 -12.61 3.66
CA PRO A 37 -5.58 -13.93 3.33
C PRO A 37 -5.78 -14.07 1.82
N GLU A 38 -5.71 -15.30 1.29
CA GLU A 38 -5.97 -15.58 -0.13
C GLU A 38 -7.32 -15.04 -0.62
N ALA A 39 -8.33 -15.06 0.24
CA ALA A 39 -9.67 -14.55 -0.07
C ALA A 39 -9.63 -13.09 -0.53
N ALA A 40 -8.80 -12.25 0.10
CA ALA A 40 -8.66 -10.84 -0.25
C ALA A 40 -8.13 -10.66 -1.68
N PHE A 41 -7.23 -11.53 -2.16
CA PHE A 41 -6.78 -11.49 -3.56
C PHE A 41 -7.88 -11.91 -4.52
N LYS A 42 -8.58 -13.01 -4.21
CA LYS A 42 -9.63 -13.60 -5.05
C LYS A 42 -10.84 -12.67 -5.21
N GLU A 43 -11.23 -11.99 -4.13
CA GLU A 43 -12.30 -10.97 -4.13
C GLU A 43 -12.00 -9.82 -5.10
N HIS A 44 -10.72 -9.54 -5.34
CA HIS A 44 -10.25 -8.51 -6.26
C HIS A 44 -9.83 -9.09 -7.62
N GLY A 45 -10.23 -10.32 -7.94
CA GLY A 45 -9.97 -10.96 -9.24
C GLY A 45 -8.51 -11.35 -9.49
N VAL A 46 -7.69 -11.43 -8.43
CA VAL A 46 -6.28 -11.81 -8.53
C VAL A 46 -6.08 -13.22 -7.99
N ASP A 47 -5.39 -14.06 -8.79
CA ASP A 47 -4.88 -15.33 -8.29
C ASP A 47 -3.73 -15.08 -7.32
N PRO A 48 -3.85 -15.47 -6.04
CA PRO A 48 -2.81 -15.21 -5.05
C PRO A 48 -1.47 -15.85 -5.42
N LYS A 49 -1.42 -16.99 -6.15
CA LYS A 49 -0.16 -17.65 -6.54
C LYS A 49 0.85 -17.82 -5.37
N GLY A 50 0.33 -18.12 -4.16
CA GLY A 50 1.13 -18.23 -2.93
C GLY A 50 1.65 -16.91 -2.35
N ARG A 51 1.21 -15.76 -2.88
CA ARG A 51 1.50 -14.44 -2.32
C ARG A 51 0.69 -14.21 -1.06
N THR A 52 1.33 -13.61 -0.07
CA THR A 52 0.77 -13.37 1.25
C THR A 52 0.81 -11.90 1.67
N HIS A 53 1.35 -11.02 0.82
CA HIS A 53 1.54 -9.60 1.08
C HIS A 53 1.11 -8.77 -0.12
N LEU A 54 0.53 -7.59 0.13
CA LEU A 54 0.33 -6.56 -0.89
C LEU A 54 1.49 -5.58 -0.84
N ALA A 55 2.18 -5.42 -1.97
CA ALA A 55 3.33 -4.53 -2.10
C ALA A 55 2.98 -3.35 -3.03
N SER A 56 3.37 -2.15 -2.63
CA SER A 56 3.30 -0.96 -3.48
C SER A 56 4.36 -1.06 -4.56
N MET A 57 3.92 -0.86 -5.80
CA MET A 57 4.76 -0.76 -6.99
C MET A 57 5.31 0.66 -7.18
N GLY A 58 4.96 1.61 -6.30
CA GLY A 58 5.37 3.01 -6.43
C GLY A 58 4.63 3.79 -7.52
N ILE A 59 3.50 3.28 -7.99
CA ILE A 59 2.65 3.93 -9.00
C ILE A 59 1.38 4.44 -8.30
N TYR A 60 1.07 5.71 -8.50
CA TYR A 60 -0.03 6.37 -7.81
C TYR A 60 -0.83 7.25 -8.77
N VAL A 61 -2.14 7.29 -8.58
CA VAL A 61 -3.05 8.18 -9.31
C VAL A 61 -3.70 9.12 -8.31
N PHE A 62 -3.62 10.42 -8.55
CA PHE A 62 -4.16 11.44 -7.67
C PHE A 62 -5.14 12.35 -8.40
N ASN A 63 -6.19 12.74 -7.68
CA ASN A 63 -6.91 13.96 -8.02
C ASN A 63 -5.95 15.14 -7.87
N HIS A 64 -5.89 16.01 -8.89
CA HIS A 64 -4.94 17.13 -8.93
C HIS A 64 -4.95 17.99 -7.66
N ASN A 65 -6.14 18.34 -7.15
CA ASN A 65 -6.26 19.18 -5.96
C ASN A 65 -5.74 18.48 -4.69
N VAL A 66 -5.92 17.16 -4.59
CA VAL A 66 -5.42 16.36 -3.47
C VAL A 66 -3.89 16.31 -3.51
N LEU A 67 -3.30 16.07 -4.68
CA LEU A 67 -1.84 16.05 -4.82
C LEU A 67 -1.23 17.41 -4.43
N ARG A 68 -1.83 18.52 -4.91
CA ARG A 68 -1.37 19.86 -4.55
C ARG A 68 -1.44 20.09 -3.04
N GLU A 69 -2.54 19.71 -2.39
CA GLU A 69 -2.67 19.83 -0.93
C GLU A 69 -1.61 19.02 -0.19
N LEU A 70 -1.36 17.78 -0.62
CA LEU A 70 -0.35 16.91 0.01
C LEU A 70 1.07 17.47 -0.12
N LEU A 71 1.42 18.02 -1.28
CA LEU A 71 2.77 18.52 -1.57
C LEU A 71 3.05 19.90 -0.99
N TYR A 72 2.08 20.81 -0.97
CA TYR A 72 2.28 22.18 -0.49
C TYR A 72 1.75 22.42 0.93
N GLY A 73 0.89 21.55 1.44
CA GLY A 73 0.35 21.63 2.80
C GLY A 73 1.24 20.99 3.86
N SER A 74 2.38 20.41 3.48
CA SER A 74 3.32 19.75 4.39
C SER A 74 4.78 20.09 4.03
N ASN A 75 5.69 19.88 4.97
CA ASN A 75 7.14 19.95 4.73
C ASN A 75 7.75 18.56 4.50
N TYR A 76 6.93 17.60 4.04
CA TYR A 76 7.39 16.24 3.80
C TYR A 76 8.32 16.16 2.59
N SER A 77 9.34 15.32 2.72
CA SER A 77 10.44 15.18 1.77
C SER A 77 10.46 13.79 1.10
N ASP A 78 9.90 12.77 1.76
CA ASP A 78 9.82 11.41 1.25
C ASP A 78 8.37 10.99 0.96
N PHE A 79 8.13 10.57 -0.28
CA PHE A 79 6.79 10.22 -0.71
C PHE A 79 6.26 8.95 -0.02
N GLY A 80 7.08 7.89 0.07
CA GLY A 80 6.66 6.60 0.62
C GLY A 80 6.58 6.61 2.15
N LYS A 81 7.51 7.29 2.82
CA LYS A 81 7.59 7.29 4.30
C LYS A 81 6.75 8.36 4.97
N GLU A 82 6.44 9.45 4.27
CA GLU A 82 5.76 10.59 4.87
C GLU A 82 4.44 10.89 4.16
N VAL A 83 4.47 11.18 2.85
CA VAL A 83 3.28 11.63 2.11
C VAL A 83 2.19 10.55 2.04
N ILE A 84 2.53 9.31 1.70
CA ILE A 84 1.56 8.21 1.58
C ILE A 84 0.94 7.85 2.94
N PRO A 85 1.71 7.63 4.03
CA PRO A 85 1.14 7.41 5.36
C PRO A 85 0.22 8.56 5.79
N TYR A 86 0.64 9.81 5.57
CA TYR A 86 -0.20 10.97 5.87
C TYR A 86 -1.50 10.98 5.06
N ALA A 87 -1.43 10.69 3.75
CA ALA A 87 -2.60 10.62 2.89
C ALA A 87 -3.58 9.53 3.36
N ILE A 88 -3.08 8.35 3.76
CA ILE A 88 -3.92 7.25 4.28
C ILE A 88 -4.67 7.66 5.55
N SER A 89 -4.03 8.45 6.43
CA SER A 89 -4.68 8.92 7.67
C SER A 89 -5.69 10.04 7.47
N ASN A 90 -5.57 10.84 6.40
CA ASN A 90 -6.34 12.09 6.24
C ASN A 90 -7.26 12.10 5.01
N LYS A 91 -7.13 11.16 4.08
CA LYS A 91 -7.85 11.10 2.81
C LYS A 91 -8.25 9.66 2.51
N LYS A 92 -9.22 9.47 1.61
CA LYS A 92 -9.55 8.14 1.08
C LYS A 92 -8.45 7.70 0.10
N VAL A 93 -7.71 6.67 0.46
CA VAL A 93 -6.68 6.04 -0.40
C VAL A 93 -7.08 4.60 -0.67
N VAL A 94 -7.21 4.23 -1.94
CA VAL A 94 -7.63 2.88 -2.37
C VAL A 94 -6.50 2.19 -3.12
N ALA A 95 -6.37 0.89 -2.90
CA ALA A 95 -5.46 0.05 -3.65
C ALA A 95 -6.12 -0.44 -4.94
N TYR A 96 -5.33 -0.54 -6.00
CA TYR A 96 -5.69 -1.27 -7.21
C TYR A 96 -4.74 -2.45 -7.35
N LEU A 97 -5.27 -3.67 -7.33
CA LEU A 97 -4.45 -4.87 -7.41
C LEU A 97 -4.07 -5.15 -8.88
N TYR A 98 -2.78 -5.39 -9.09
CA TYR A 98 -2.20 -5.70 -10.40
C TYR A 98 -1.53 -7.08 -10.37
N ASP A 99 -1.82 -7.93 -11.37
CA ASP A 99 -1.27 -9.29 -11.50
C ASP A 99 -0.50 -9.50 -12.83
N GLY A 100 -0.13 -8.41 -13.50
CA GLY A 100 0.70 -8.48 -14.71
C GLY A 100 2.20 -8.51 -14.41
N TYR A 101 3.00 -8.44 -15.47
CA TYR A 101 4.46 -8.37 -15.38
C TYR A 101 4.93 -6.97 -14.94
N TRP A 102 5.87 -6.91 -13.99
CA TRP A 102 6.49 -5.69 -13.49
C TRP A 102 7.92 -5.95 -12.98
#